data_AF-X1V7B9-F1
#
_entry.id   AF-X1V7B9-F1
#
_cell.length_a   1.000
_cell.length_b   1.000
_cell.length_c   1.000
_cell.angle_alpha   90.00
_cell.angle_beta   90.00
_cell.angle_gamma   90.00
#
_symmetry.space_group_name_H-M   'P 1'
#
loop_
_entity.id
_entity.type
_entity.pdbx_description
1 polymer ?
#
loop_
_entity_poly.entity_id
_entity_poly.type
_entity_poly.pdbx_seq_one_letter_code
_entity_poly.pdbx_strand_id
1 'polypeptide(L)'
;MGRRKQEWQDVKYVLTYFGRNSGKARKEYLDFVKDGIEQGRRPELVGGGLIRSLGGWAEVKTSRLNKVDRIKSDERILGDSEFVMQVLAEADETFSRRYKLKSQGYDIVRL
;
A
#
# COMPACT_ATOMS: atom_id res chain seq x y z
N MET A 1 -4.00 20.00 11.86
CA MET A 1 -2.81 19.34 11.29
C MET A 1 -1.58 20.25 11.39
N GLY A 2 -0.38 19.70 11.62
CA GLY A 2 0.88 20.49 11.61
C GLY A 2 1.20 21.32 12.86
N ARG A 3 0.53 21.07 14.00
CA ARG A 3 0.89 21.68 15.31
C ARG A 3 1.90 20.86 16.11
N ARG A 4 1.98 19.57 15.82
CA ARG A 4 3.00 18.64 16.32
C ARG A 4 3.65 17.97 15.12
N LYS A 5 4.95 17.72 15.19
CA LYS A 5 5.67 16.99 14.14
C LYS A 5 5.27 15.51 14.23
N GLN A 6 4.86 14.96 13.10
CA GLN A 6 4.45 13.57 12.96
C GLN A 6 5.28 12.97 11.83
N GLU A 7 6.15 12.00 12.14
CA GLU A 7 7.17 11.55 11.17
C GLU A 7 6.58 10.88 9.94
N TRP A 8 5.42 10.24 10.08
CA TRP A 8 4.73 9.57 8.98
C TRP A 8 3.92 10.51 8.07
N GLN A 9 3.79 11.81 8.41
CA GLN A 9 2.92 12.73 7.68
C GLN A 9 3.70 13.92 7.10
N ASP A 10 3.82 13.97 5.77
CA ASP A 10 4.27 15.18 5.09
C ASP A 10 3.15 16.24 5.11
N VAL A 11 3.24 17.14 6.09
CA VAL A 11 2.25 18.20 6.28
C VAL A 11 2.20 19.16 5.09
N LYS A 12 3.34 19.49 4.50
CA LYS A 12 3.41 20.48 3.43
C LYS A 12 2.78 19.91 2.17
N TYR A 13 3.13 18.68 1.82
CA TYR A 13 2.54 17.97 0.69
C TYR A 13 1.03 17.85 0.83
N VAL A 14 0.53 17.32 1.95
CA VAL A 14 -0.91 17.11 2.15
C VAL A 14 -1.69 18.43 2.10
N LEU A 15 -1.17 19.50 2.69
CA LEU A 15 -1.88 20.79 2.68
C LEU A 15 -1.96 21.42 1.29
N THR A 16 -1.10 21.04 0.32
CA THR A 16 -1.18 21.58 -1.06
C THR A 16 -2.48 21.22 -1.77
N TYR A 17 -3.11 20.10 -1.40
CA TYR A 17 -4.42 19.69 -1.92
C TYR A 17 -5.58 20.56 -1.44
N PHE A 18 -5.38 21.32 -0.36
CA PHE A 18 -6.37 22.20 0.27
C PHE A 18 -6.02 23.68 0.03
N GLY A 19 -5.18 23.96 -0.97
CA GLY A 19 -4.84 25.31 -1.40
C GLY A 19 -3.48 25.82 -0.93
N ARG A 20 -3.15 27.03 -1.41
CA ARG A 20 -1.79 27.60 -1.29
C ARG A 20 -1.52 28.29 0.05
N ASN A 21 -2.55 28.76 0.74
CA ASN A 21 -2.42 29.42 2.03
C ASN A 21 -2.50 28.38 3.16
N SER A 22 -1.43 28.24 3.92
CA SER A 22 -1.31 27.21 4.98
C SER A 22 -2.38 27.32 6.08
N GLY A 23 -2.82 28.54 6.42
CA GLY A 23 -3.88 28.76 7.40
C GLY A 23 -5.24 28.29 6.88
N LYS A 24 -5.58 28.69 5.66
CA LYS A 24 -6.83 28.27 4.99
C LYS A 24 -6.84 26.76 4.72
N ALA A 25 -5.75 26.21 4.18
CA ALA A 25 -5.60 24.79 3.89
C ALA A 25 -5.78 23.91 5.13
N ARG A 26 -5.31 24.35 6.30
CA ARG A 26 -5.53 23.62 7.56
C ARG A 26 -6.99 23.57 7.96
N LYS A 27 -7.75 24.65 7.72
CA LYS A 27 -9.19 24.70 8.01
C LYS A 27 -9.95 23.78 7.06
N GLU A 28 -9.69 23.90 5.76
CA GLU A 28 -10.32 23.06 4.74
C GLU A 28 -10.00 21.57 4.92
N TYR A 29 -8.75 21.22 5.27
CA TYR A 29 -8.40 19.86 5.66
C TYR A 29 -9.21 19.36 6.86
N LEU A 30 -9.38 20.20 7.88
CA LEU A 30 -10.12 19.82 9.08
C LEU A 30 -11.61 19.62 8.77
N ASP A 31 -12.20 20.49 7.97
CA ASP A 31 -13.60 20.40 7.56
C ASP A 31 -13.82 19.14 6.70
N PHE A 32 -12.95 18.87 5.72
CA PHE A 32 -12.95 17.62 4.96
C PHE A 32 -12.89 16.35 5.83
N VAL A 33 -12.02 16.35 6.84
CA VAL A 33 -11.91 15.20 7.77
C VAL A 33 -13.19 15.04 8.60
N LYS A 34 -13.81 16.14 9.04
CA LYS A 34 -15.09 16.08 9.79
C LYS A 34 -16.20 15.51 8.94
N ASP A 35 -16.33 15.95 7.69
CA ASP A 35 -17.33 15.43 6.75
C ASP A 35 -17.12 13.93 6.47
N GLY A 36 -15.87 13.46 6.54
CA GLY A 36 -15.53 12.05 6.43
C GLY A 36 -15.88 11.21 7.67
N ILE A 37 -15.90 11.81 8.87
CA ILE A 37 -16.19 11.10 10.13
C ILE A 37 -17.65 10.61 10.14
N GLU A 38 -18.59 11.44 9.70
CA GLU A 38 -20.02 11.09 9.66
C GLU A 38 -20.32 9.92 8.71
N GLN A 39 -19.50 9.74 7.68
CA GLN A 39 -19.64 8.63 6.72
C GLN A 39 -19.29 7.27 7.34
N GLY A 40 -18.67 7.25 8.53
CA GLY A 40 -18.40 6.04 9.29
C GLY A 40 -17.61 4.98 8.50
N ARG A 41 -17.99 3.71 8.66
CA ARG A 41 -17.35 2.60 7.95
C ARG A 41 -17.89 2.55 6.53
N ARG A 42 -17.01 2.80 5.56
CA ARG A 42 -17.30 2.77 4.13
C ARG A 42 -16.92 1.41 3.53
N PRO A 43 -17.87 0.46 3.31
CA PRO A 43 -17.60 -0.90 2.86
C PRO A 43 -16.77 -1.00 1.57
N GLU A 44 -16.86 0.01 0.72
CA GLU A 44 -16.13 0.18 -0.53
C GLU A 44 -14.69 0.69 -0.35
N LEU A 45 -14.38 1.33 0.78
CA LEU A 45 -13.04 1.79 1.12
C LEU A 45 -12.29 0.85 2.08
N VAL A 46 -12.97 -0.15 2.63
CA VAL A 46 -12.40 -1.19 3.51
C VAL A 46 -12.05 -2.46 2.75
N GLY A 47 -11.09 -3.24 3.28
CA GLY A 47 -10.58 -4.46 2.63
C GLY A 47 -9.14 -4.37 2.11
N GLY A 48 -8.46 -3.26 2.39
CA GLY A 48 -7.09 -3.02 1.92
C GLY A 48 -7.05 -2.47 0.49
N GLY A 49 -5.85 -2.19 0.01
CA GLY A 49 -5.65 -1.61 -1.31
C GLY A 49 -6.14 -2.53 -2.44
N LEU A 50 -5.73 -3.80 -2.39
CA LEU A 50 -5.99 -4.80 -3.43
C LEU A 50 -7.48 -4.93 -3.76
N ILE A 51 -8.34 -5.06 -2.75
CA ILE A 51 -9.79 -5.21 -2.96
C ILE A 51 -10.38 -3.98 -3.67
N ARG A 52 -9.85 -2.79 -3.40
CA ARG A 52 -10.31 -1.55 -4.03
C ARG A 52 -9.87 -1.46 -5.49
N SER A 53 -8.65 -1.90 -5.81
CA SER A 53 -8.13 -1.92 -7.18
C SER A 53 -8.82 -2.97 -8.05
N LEU A 54 -9.32 -4.04 -7.42
CA LEU A 54 -10.11 -5.07 -8.07
C LEU A 54 -11.58 -4.68 -8.34
N GLY A 55 -11.99 -3.43 -8.10
CA GLY A 55 -13.39 -3.02 -8.30
C GLY A 55 -14.32 -3.37 -7.13
N GLY A 56 -13.76 -3.72 -5.96
CA GLY A 56 -14.51 -4.00 -4.74
C GLY A 56 -14.88 -5.47 -4.55
N TRP A 57 -15.62 -5.75 -3.48
CA TRP A 57 -15.94 -7.12 -3.05
C TRP A 57 -16.78 -7.93 -4.04
N ALA A 58 -17.59 -7.26 -4.88
CA ALA A 58 -18.38 -7.93 -5.91
C ALA A 58 -17.47 -8.57 -6.96
N GLU A 59 -16.51 -7.82 -7.48
CA GLU A 59 -15.58 -8.32 -8.49
C GLU A 59 -14.56 -9.32 -7.95
N VAL A 60 -14.14 -9.18 -6.70
CA VAL A 60 -13.33 -10.21 -6.02
C VAL A 60 -14.07 -11.54 -5.96
N LYS A 61 -15.39 -11.53 -5.73
CA LYS A 61 -16.21 -12.76 -5.71
C LYS A 61 -16.36 -13.34 -7.12
N THR A 62 -16.62 -12.52 -8.13
CA THR A 62 -16.71 -12.94 -9.54
C THR A 62 -15.40 -13.55 -10.04
N SER A 63 -14.27 -12.89 -9.77
CA SER A 63 -12.93 -13.36 -10.14
C SER A 63 -12.59 -14.72 -9.49
N ARG A 64 -12.97 -14.91 -8.22
CA ARG A 64 -12.81 -16.18 -7.51
C ARG A 64 -13.65 -17.31 -8.11
N LEU A 65 -14.86 -17.00 -8.60
CA LEU A 65 -15.73 -17.96 -9.28
C LEU A 65 -15.18 -18.34 -10.67
N ASN A 66 -14.57 -17.38 -11.36
CA ASN A 66 -14.05 -17.56 -12.72
C ASN A 66 -12.65 -18.16 -12.78
N LYS A 67 -12.05 -18.56 -11.64
CA LYS A 67 -10.66 -19.07 -11.53
C LYS A 67 -9.61 -18.18 -12.23
N VAL A 68 -9.87 -16.87 -12.33
CA VAL A 68 -8.86 -15.93 -12.81
C VAL A 68 -7.70 -15.98 -11.81
N ASP A 69 -6.47 -16.10 -12.31
CA ASP A 69 -5.27 -16.22 -11.50
C ASP A 69 -5.28 -15.21 -10.35
N ARG A 70 -4.93 -15.67 -9.15
CA ARG A 70 -4.99 -14.84 -7.93
C ARG A 70 -4.18 -13.58 -8.16
N ILE A 71 -4.85 -12.42 -8.28
CA ILE A 71 -4.18 -11.14 -8.43
C ILE A 71 -3.41 -10.87 -7.14
N LYS A 72 -2.07 -10.83 -7.23
CA LYS A 72 -1.16 -10.81 -6.07
C LYS A 72 -0.73 -9.39 -5.68
N SER A 73 -1.11 -8.38 -6.46
CA SER A 73 -0.62 -7.01 -6.27
C SER A 73 -1.70 -5.95 -6.45
N ASP A 74 -1.68 -4.93 -5.59
CA ASP A 74 -2.35 -3.65 -5.84
C ASP A 74 -1.38 -2.75 -6.60
N GLU A 75 -1.73 -2.41 -7.84
CA GLU A 75 -0.92 -1.56 -8.73
C GLU A 75 -0.50 -0.23 -8.11
N ARG A 76 -1.32 0.33 -7.23
CA ARG A 76 -1.05 1.63 -6.59
C ARG A 76 -0.03 1.54 -5.45
N ILE A 77 0.16 0.34 -4.89
CA ILE A 77 1.01 0.12 -3.72
C ILE A 77 2.29 -0.60 -4.13
N LEU A 78 2.17 -1.71 -4.86
CA LEU A 78 3.28 -2.60 -5.19
C LEU A 78 3.60 -2.65 -6.70
N GLY A 79 2.78 -2.02 -7.55
CA GLY A 79 2.94 -2.08 -9.01
C GLY A 79 2.16 -3.24 -9.63
N ASP A 80 2.29 -3.44 -10.94
CA ASP A 80 1.56 -4.50 -11.66
C ASP A 80 1.89 -5.90 -11.12
N SER A 81 0.99 -6.85 -11.36
CA SER A 81 1.13 -8.20 -10.82
C SER A 81 2.29 -8.98 -11.43
N GLU A 82 2.70 -8.67 -12.65
CA GLU A 82 3.81 -9.35 -13.32
C GLU A 82 5.14 -8.94 -12.68
N PHE A 83 5.36 -7.64 -12.53
CA PHE A 83 6.51 -7.06 -11.83
C PHE A 83 6.63 -7.61 -10.40
N VAL A 84 5.53 -7.62 -9.64
CA VAL A 84 5.56 -8.14 -8.27
C VAL A 84 5.88 -9.63 -8.23
N MET A 85 5.36 -10.43 -9.16
CA MET A 85 5.71 -11.85 -9.23
C MET A 85 7.18 -12.07 -9.59
N GLN A 86 7.74 -11.27 -10.50
CA GLN A 86 9.17 -11.33 -10.84
C GLN A 86 10.06 -10.99 -9.63
N VAL A 87 9.74 -9.91 -8.91
CA VAL A 87 10.49 -9.50 -7.70
C VAL A 87 10.39 -10.58 -6.60
N LEU A 88 9.22 -11.18 -6.40
CA LEU A 88 9.05 -12.27 -5.44
C LEU A 88 9.86 -13.51 -5.83
N ALA A 89 9.92 -13.85 -7.11
CA ALA A 89 10.73 -14.97 -7.60
C ALA A 89 12.23 -14.73 -7.39
N GLU A 90 12.72 -13.53 -7.71
CA GLU A 90 14.12 -13.14 -7.50
C GLU A 90 14.50 -13.15 -6.01
N ALA A 91 13.60 -12.67 -5.14
CA ALA A 91 13.79 -12.70 -3.70
C ALA A 91 13.85 -14.13 -3.15
N ASP A 92 13.00 -15.04 -3.65
CA ASP A 92 12.97 -16.44 -3.23
C ASP A 92 14.22 -17.21 -3.69
N GLU A 93 14.71 -16.96 -4.91
CA GLU A 93 15.99 -17.49 -5.38
C GLU A 93 17.16 -17.00 -4.52
N THR A 94 17.18 -15.70 -4.20
CA THR A 94 18.22 -15.10 -3.37
C THR A 94 18.19 -15.68 -1.95
N PHE A 95 17.00 -15.85 -1.38
CA PHE A 95 16.82 -16.43 -0.05
C PHE A 95 17.26 -17.90 -0.03
N SER A 96 16.82 -18.69 -1.01
CA SER A 96 17.20 -20.09 -1.19
C SER A 96 18.71 -20.27 -1.36
N ARG A 97 19.36 -19.42 -2.15
CA ARG A 97 20.82 -19.42 -2.33
C ARG A 97 21.57 -19.10 -1.05
N ARG A 98 21.15 -18.07 -0.31
CA ARG A 98 21.75 -17.73 0.99
C ARG A 98 21.59 -18.86 2.00
N TYR A 99 20.41 -19.48 2.06
CA TYR A 99 20.15 -20.58 2.98
C TYR A 99 20.98 -21.83 2.63
N LYS A 100 21.14 -22.13 1.34
CA LYS A 100 22.01 -23.22 0.86
C LYS A 100 23.48 -22.97 1.24
N LEU A 101 24.00 -21.77 1.01
CA LEU A 101 25.37 -21.40 1.39
C LEU A 101 25.59 -21.46 2.91
N LYS A 102 24.62 -20.98 3.70
CA LYS A 102 24.64 -21.07 5.16
C LYS A 102 24.60 -22.53 5.65
N SER A 103 23.79 -23.38 5.01
CA SER A 103 23.72 -24.82 5.33
C SER A 103 25.01 -25.57 4.99
N GLN A 104 25.80 -25.04 4.05
CA GLN A 104 27.12 -25.54 3.67
C GLN A 104 28.26 -24.94 4.52
N GLY A 105 27.94 -24.14 5.54
CA GLY A 105 28.92 -23.60 6.49
C GLY A 105 29.63 -22.31 6.05
N TYR A 106 29.19 -21.68 4.95
CA TYR A 106 29.71 -20.37 4.55
C TYR A 106 29.01 -19.25 5.34
N ASP A 107 29.79 -18.46 6.08
CA ASP A 107 29.34 -17.26 6.79
C ASP A 107 30.08 -16.02 6.24
N ILE A 108 29.40 -14.87 6.27
CA ILE A 108 29.85 -13.57 5.73
C ILE A 108 31.06 -12.97 6.48
N VAL A 109 31.65 -13.71 7.42
CA VAL A 109 32.85 -13.32 8.18
C VAL A 109 34.17 -13.70 7.48
N ARG A 110 34.10 -14.28 6.27
CA ARG A 110 35.28 -14.41 5.40
C ARG A 110 34.99 -13.91 3.98
N LEU A 111 35.18 -12.62 3.79
CA LEU A 111 35.79 -12.07 2.58
C LEU A 111 37.21 -11.62 2.94
#